data_AF-A0A8I0H396-F1
#
_entry.id   AF-A0A8I0H396-F1
#
_cell.length_a   1.000
_cell.length_b   1.000
_cell.length_c   1.000
_cell.angle_alpha   90.00
_cell.angle_beta   90.00
_cell.angle_gamma   90.00
#
_symmetry.space_group_name_H-M   'P 1'
#
loop_
_entity.id
_entity.type
_entity.pdbx_description
1 polymer ?
#
loop_
_entity_poly.entity_id
_entity_poly.type
_entity_poly.pdbx_seq_one_letter_code
_entity_poly.pdbx_strand_id
1 'polypeptide(L)'
;TVKLSDSPYIFDIDITVKSEHHTANVRIVGHHTNIVHTEKDGEILLDTCADTPAESTDSGICDRSAFSVKTILEFVECAELCDI
;
A
#
# COMPACT_ATOMS: atom_id res chain seq x y z
N THR A 1 -3.73 -6.41 26.07
CA THR A 1 -4.91 -7.28 25.90
C THR A 1 -5.17 -7.41 24.42
N VAL A 2 -5.46 -8.61 23.92
CA VAL A 2 -5.80 -8.83 22.50
C VAL A 2 -7.32 -8.92 22.40
N LYS A 3 -7.92 -8.26 21.41
CA LYS A 3 -9.36 -8.31 21.10
C LYS A 3 -9.57 -8.51 19.60
N LEU A 4 -10.77 -8.96 19.22
CA LEU A 4 -11.18 -8.97 17.82
C LEU A 4 -11.20 -7.53 17.30
N SER A 5 -10.81 -7.36 16.04
CA SER A 5 -10.93 -6.06 15.36
C SER A 5 -12.41 -5.72 15.15
N ASP A 6 -12.74 -4.45 15.33
CA ASP A 6 -14.06 -3.90 15.02
C ASP A 6 -14.16 -3.48 13.53
N SER A 7 -13.07 -3.63 12.77
CA SER A 7 -13.00 -3.32 11.35
C SER A 7 -13.66 -4.39 10.48
N PRO A 8 -14.38 -4.01 9.41
CA PRO A 8 -14.90 -4.96 8.42
C PRO A 8 -13.79 -5.51 7.49
N TYR A 9 -12.58 -4.97 7.55
CA TYR A 9 -11.48 -5.34 6.66
C TYR A 9 -10.59 -6.43 7.28
N ILE A 10 -10.27 -7.46 6.48
CA ILE A 10 -9.36 -8.55 6.89
C ILE A 10 -7.95 -8.00 7.15
N PHE A 11 -7.52 -7.03 6.35
CA PHE A 11 -6.26 -6.33 6.51
C PHE A 11 -6.55 -4.87 6.87
N ASP A 12 -6.38 -4.53 8.14
CA ASP A 12 -6.54 -3.16 8.65
C ASP A 12 -5.47 -2.93 9.72
N ILE A 13 -4.64 -1.92 9.50
CA ILE A 13 -3.55 -1.54 10.38
C ILE A 13 -3.73 -0.07 10.69
N ASP A 14 -4.06 0.24 11.94
CA ASP A 14 -4.15 1.60 12.46
C ASP A 14 -3.02 1.82 13.47
N ILE A 15 -2.11 2.74 13.14
CA ILE A 15 -0.92 3.02 13.93
C ILE A 15 -0.92 4.49 14.33
N THR A 16 -0.89 4.74 15.63
CA THR A 16 -0.61 6.07 16.19
C THR A 16 0.73 6.08 16.90
N VAL A 17 1.60 7.00 16.50
CA VAL A 17 2.86 7.31 17.20
C VAL A 17 2.77 8.67 17.87
N LYS A 18 3.40 8.81 19.03
CA LYS A 18 3.39 10.04 19.83
C LYS A 18 4.80 10.41 20.27
N SER A 19 5.08 11.71 20.27
CA SER A 19 6.20 12.35 20.98
C SER A 19 5.61 13.36 21.98
N GLU A 20 6.43 14.08 22.75
CA GLU A 20 5.94 15.02 23.78
C GLU A 20 4.84 15.96 23.29
N HIS A 21 5.00 16.50 22.08
CA HIS A 21 4.08 17.51 21.53
C HIS A 21 3.51 17.15 20.17
N HIS A 22 3.96 16.05 19.56
CA HIS A 22 3.51 15.65 18.22
C HIS A 22 2.87 14.28 18.20
N THR A 23 1.88 14.12 17.32
CA THR A 23 1.21 12.86 17.04
C THR A 23 1.18 12.62 15.54
N ALA A 24 1.41 11.38 15.12
CA ALA A 24 1.14 10.94 13.76
C ALA A 24 0.25 9.70 13.80
N ASN A 25 -0.76 9.67 12.93
CA ASN A 25 -1.62 8.52 12.72
C ASN A 25 -1.62 8.13 11.24
N VAL A 26 -1.53 6.83 10.98
CA VAL A 26 -1.60 6.26 9.64
C VAL A 26 -2.49 5.02 9.69
N ARG A 27 -3.42 4.92 8.74
CA ARG A 27 -4.26 3.73 8.55
C ARG A 27 -4.02 3.10 7.18
N ILE A 28 -3.75 1.80 7.19
CA ILE A 28 -3.51 0.98 5.99
C ILE A 28 -4.61 -0.08 5.90
N VAL A 29 -5.33 -0.15 4.79
CA VAL A 29 -6.49 -1.04 4.62
C VAL A 29 -6.38 -1.86 3.33
N GLY A 30 -6.74 -3.14 3.39
CA GLY A 30 -6.81 -4.04 2.23
C GLY A 30 -5.46 -4.67 1.84
N HIS A 31 -4.42 -3.87 1.56
CA HIS A 31 -3.09 -4.37 1.23
C HIS A 31 -1.97 -3.48 1.80
N HIS A 32 -0.77 -4.06 1.92
CA HIS A 32 0.34 -3.55 2.74
C HIS A 32 0.87 -2.14 2.41
N THR A 33 0.54 -1.57 1.24
CA THR A 33 0.92 -0.21 0.83
C THR A 33 -0.24 0.77 0.69
N ASN A 34 -1.48 0.34 0.92
CA ASN A 34 -2.67 1.17 0.71
C ASN A 34 -2.97 2.06 1.91
N ILE A 35 -2.33 3.21 1.97
CA ILE A 35 -2.60 4.22 3.00
C ILE A 35 -3.89 4.95 2.66
N VAL A 36 -4.90 4.80 3.51
CA VAL A 36 -6.23 5.42 3.34
C VAL A 36 -6.45 6.60 4.28
N HIS A 37 -5.62 6.72 5.32
CA HIS A 37 -5.62 7.86 6.24
C HIS A 37 -4.19 8.24 6.63
N THR A 38 -3.92 9.54 6.68
CA THR A 38 -2.72 10.10 7.30
C THR A 38 -3.06 11.39 8.02
N GLU A 39 -2.68 11.48 9.29
CA GLU A 39 -2.89 12.65 10.14
C GLU A 39 -1.62 13.00 10.90
N LYS A 40 -1.32 14.29 11.00
CA LYS A 40 -0.19 14.84 11.76
C LYS A 40 -0.67 15.97 12.65
N ASP A 41 -0.44 15.86 13.95
CA ASP A 41 -0.77 16.90 14.93
C ASP A 41 -2.23 17.38 14.88
N GLY A 42 -3.15 16.46 14.54
CA GLY A 42 -4.58 16.77 14.35
C GLY A 42 -4.96 17.26 12.95
N GLU A 43 -3.98 17.50 12.07
CA GLU A 43 -4.19 17.87 10.68
C GLU A 43 -4.28 16.62 9.79
N ILE A 44 -5.43 16.43 9.15
CA ILE A 44 -5.64 15.35 8.18
C ILE A 44 -4.97 15.73 6.87
N LEU A 45 -3.95 14.96 6.47
CA LEU A 45 -3.19 15.14 5.23
C LEU A 45 -3.75 14.28 4.08
N LEU A 46 -4.32 13.13 4.41
CA LEU A 46 -4.96 12.22 3.47
C LEU A 46 -6.12 11.52 4.18
N ASP A 47 -7.29 11.51 3.56
CA ASP A 47 -8.45 10.74 3.99
C ASP A 47 -9.21 10.32 2.74
N THR A 48 -9.18 9.01 2.46
CA THR A 48 -9.75 8.41 1.26
C THR A 48 -10.59 7.22 1.71
N CYS A 49 -11.73 7.00 1.05
CA CYS A 49 -12.56 5.87 1.41
C CYS A 49 -11.76 4.57 1.24
N ALA A 50 -11.82 3.65 2.20
CA ALA A 50 -11.09 2.40 2.09
C ALA A 50 -11.57 1.53 0.92
N ASP A 51 -12.80 1.78 0.44
CA ASP A 51 -13.37 1.16 -0.75
C ASP A 51 -13.13 1.98 -2.03
N THR A 52 -12.61 3.21 -1.93
CA THR A 52 -12.11 3.87 -3.13
C THR A 52 -10.92 3.05 -3.61
N PRO A 53 -10.94 2.56 -4.85
CA PRO A 53 -9.75 1.94 -5.41
C PRO A 53 -8.65 3.00 -5.30
N ALA A 54 -7.58 2.73 -4.57
CA ALA A 54 -6.39 3.55 -4.61
C ALA A 54 -5.69 3.32 -5.94
N GLU A 55 -6.37 3.63 -7.06
CA GLU A 55 -5.99 3.15 -8.40
C GLU A 55 -5.65 1.64 -8.42
N SER A 56 -6.21 0.91 -7.46
CA SER A 56 -5.81 -0.43 -7.06
C SER A 56 -7.04 -1.31 -7.03
N THR A 57 -7.66 -1.45 -8.20
CA THR A 57 -8.31 -2.70 -8.53
C THR A 57 -7.28 -3.82 -8.38
N ASP A 58 -7.73 -4.98 -7.93
CA ASP A 58 -7.01 -6.26 -7.84
C ASP A 58 -6.23 -6.65 -9.13
N SER A 59 -6.39 -5.89 -10.22
CA SER A 59 -5.48 -5.79 -11.35
C SER A 59 -4.19 -5.03 -11.00
N GLY A 60 -3.33 -5.61 -10.16
CA GLY A 60 -1.89 -5.36 -10.21
C GLY A 60 -1.39 -3.97 -9.82
N ILE A 61 -0.89 -3.85 -8.58
CA ILE A 61 0.12 -2.84 -8.16
C ILE A 61 1.33 -2.82 -9.12
N CYS A 62 1.50 -3.87 -9.92
CA CYS A 62 2.38 -3.91 -11.06
C CYS A 62 1.60 -4.56 -12.20
N ASP A 63 1.55 -3.93 -13.38
CA ASP A 63 1.05 -4.59 -14.58
C ASP A 63 1.89 -5.84 -14.85
N ARG A 64 1.33 -7.00 -14.49
CA ARG A 64 2.00 -8.29 -14.69
C ARG A 64 1.76 -8.88 -16.06
N SER A 65 1.02 -8.19 -16.94
CA SER A 65 0.84 -8.65 -18.32
C SER A 65 2.19 -8.82 -19.03
N ALA A 66 3.19 -8.04 -18.64
CA ALA A 66 4.57 -8.13 -19.13
C ALA A 66 5.43 -9.21 -18.44
N PHE A 67 4.98 -9.84 -17.34
CA PHE A 67 5.76 -10.87 -16.62
C PHE A 67 5.40 -12.30 -17.03
N SER A 68 5.02 -12.49 -18.30
CA SER A 68 4.89 -13.84 -18.85
C SER A 68 6.28 -14.48 -19.00
N VAL A 69 6.37 -15.81 -18.90
CA VAL A 69 7.64 -16.55 -19.11
C VAL A 69 8.28 -16.19 -20.45
N LYS A 70 7.44 -16.02 -21.49
CA LYS A 70 7.88 -15.60 -22.82
C LYS A 70 8.54 -14.21 -22.79
N THR A 71 7.86 -13.22 -22.21
CA THR A 71 8.33 -11.83 -22.19
C THR A 71 9.58 -11.66 -21.31
N ILE A 72 9.69 -12.44 -20.23
CA ILE A 72 10.90 -12.49 -19.41
C ILE A 72 12.09 -13.04 -20.22
N LEU A 73 11.89 -14.11 -21.00
CA LEU A 73 12.95 -14.68 -21.84
C LEU A 73 13.37 -13.69 -22.95
N GLU A 74 12.41 -13.07 -23.63
CA GLU A 74 12.67 -12.05 -24.65
C GLU A 74 13.47 -10.87 -24.08
N PHE A 75 13.18 -10.44 -22.85
CA PHE A 75 13.95 -9.39 -22.18
C PHE A 75 15.39 -9.82 -21.93
N VAL A 76 15.62 -11.03 -21.40
CA VAL A 76 16.98 -11.53 -21.12
C VAL A 76 17.82 -11.65 -22.38
N GLU A 77 17.21 -12.02 -23.50
CA GLU A 77 17.90 -12.13 -24.80
C GLU A 77 18.29 -10.76 -25.38
N CYS A 78 17.56 -9.70 -25.05
CA CYS A 78 17.79 -8.35 -25.57
C CYS A 78 18.51 -7.41 -24.58
N ALA A 79 18.66 -7.82 -23.32
CA ALA A 79 19.25 -6.97 -22.27
C ALA A 79 20.78 -6.95 -22.34
N GLU A 80 21.36 -5.77 -22.49
CA GLU A 80 22.81 -5.56 -22.38
C GLU A 80 23.21 -5.53 -20.89
N LEU A 81 23.91 -6.57 -20.43
CA LEU A 81 24.30 -6.71 -19.02
C LEU A 81 25.34 -5.68 -18.54
N CYS A 82 25.90 -4.89 -19.45
CA CYS A 82 26.82 -3.80 -19.11
C CYS A 82 26.12 -2.54 -18.57
N ASP A 83 24.78 -2.46 -18.66
CA ASP A 83 23.98 -1.33 -18.19
C ASP A 83 23.34 -1.56 -16.80
N ILE A 84 23.76 -2.61 -16.08
CA ILE A 84 23.24 -3.04 -14.77
C ILE A 84 24.31 -2.94 -13.69
#